data_AF-A0A3L6S3J0-F1
#
_entry.id   AF-A0A3L6S3J0-F1
#
_cell.length_a   1.000
_cell.length_b   1.000
_cell.length_c   1.000
_cell.angle_alpha   90.00
_cell.angle_beta   90.00
_cell.angle_gamma   90.00
#
_symmetry.space_group_name_H-M   'P 1'
#
loop_
_entity.id
_entity.type
_entity.pdbx_description
1 polymer ?
#
loop_
_entity_poly.entity_id
_entity_poly.type
_entity_poly.pdbx_seq_one_letter_code
_entity_poly.pdbx_strand_id
1 'polypeptide(L)'
;MKQEMDALKQDRDDIIDKLVKMSEQKATLEQRVDEYGGIVKTLEDKLAASKSLIHSQQLEYEKLKHERDNVLKDVDELHKEIGKTVPCPSLTWNTEFSLSELQLATQNFSDTMKVGEGGFGRVYRGSLRNTTVAIKMLRTHNLQGQSQFRQEVVVLSRVRHPNLVMLMGSCSEASGLVYEFLPNGSLEDRLACENNTPPLTWQVRTRIIGEICSALVFLHSTKPHPVIHGDLKPANSLMPILSANLVILASLAS
;
A
#
# COMPACT_ATOMS: atom_id res chain seq x y z
N MET A 1 -11.66 1.06 -92.68
CA MET A 1 -12.54 -0.14 -92.54
C MET A 1 -11.86 -1.36 -91.92
N LYS A 2 -10.94 -2.09 -92.59
CA LYS A 2 -10.41 -3.35 -92.01
C LYS A 2 -9.55 -3.14 -90.75
N GLN A 3 -8.62 -2.18 -90.77
CA GLN A 3 -7.79 -1.81 -89.61
C GLN A 3 -8.61 -1.28 -88.42
N GLU A 4 -9.63 -0.46 -88.66
CA GLU A 4 -10.52 0.04 -87.59
C GLU A 4 -11.32 -1.09 -86.96
N MET A 5 -11.78 -2.05 -87.76
CA MET A 5 -12.53 -3.20 -87.27
C MET A 5 -11.65 -4.17 -86.47
N ASP A 6 -10.36 -4.28 -86.81
CA ASP A 6 -9.39 -5.07 -86.04
C ASP A 6 -9.00 -4.37 -84.73
N ALA A 7 -8.86 -3.03 -84.73
CA ALA A 7 -8.63 -2.24 -83.52
C ALA A 7 -9.82 -2.34 -82.53
N LEU A 8 -11.06 -2.27 -83.03
CA LEU A 8 -12.26 -2.45 -82.21
C LEU A 8 -12.39 -3.86 -81.61
N LYS A 9 -11.91 -4.89 -82.32
CA LYS A 9 -11.85 -6.25 -81.77
C LYS A 9 -10.83 -6.36 -80.65
N GLN A 10 -9.65 -5.78 -80.83
CA GLN A 10 -8.61 -5.75 -79.80
C GLN A 10 -9.11 -5.04 -78.53
N ASP A 11 -9.73 -3.87 -78.66
CA ASP A 11 -10.28 -3.12 -77.52
C ASP A 11 -11.38 -3.90 -76.79
N ARG A 12 -12.26 -4.58 -77.55
CA ARG A 12 -13.30 -5.45 -76.98
C ARG A 12 -12.69 -6.60 -76.19
N ASP A 13 -11.66 -7.25 -76.73
CA ASP A 13 -11.02 -8.39 -76.09
C ASP A 13 -10.25 -7.93 -74.82
N ASP A 14 -9.61 -6.76 -74.83
CA ASP A 14 -8.98 -6.14 -73.65
C ASP A 14 -10.00 -5.78 -72.55
N ILE A 15 -11.19 -5.32 -72.92
CA ILE A 15 -12.29 -5.03 -71.98
C ILE A 15 -12.79 -6.33 -71.33
N ILE A 16 -12.94 -7.40 -72.12
CA ILE A 16 -13.36 -8.72 -71.61
C ILE A 16 -12.32 -9.23 -70.61
N ASP A 17 -11.03 -9.12 -70.93
CA ASP A 17 -9.94 -9.59 -70.05
C ASP A 17 -9.91 -8.82 -68.72
N LYS A 18 -10.14 -7.50 -68.76
CA LYS A 18 -10.31 -6.66 -67.56
C LYS A 18 -11.55 -7.04 -66.74
N LEU A 19 -12.67 -7.32 -67.40
CA LEU A 19 -13.92 -7.74 -66.74
C LEU A 19 -13.74 -9.07 -66.01
N VAL A 20 -13.05 -10.05 -66.61
CA VAL A 20 -12.74 -11.33 -65.97
C VAL A 20 -11.87 -11.13 -64.73
N LYS A 21 -10.77 -10.37 -64.84
CA LYS A 21 -9.90 -10.06 -63.69
C LYS A 21 -10.64 -9.34 -62.55
N MET A 22 -11.50 -8.39 -62.88
CA MET A 22 -12.34 -7.71 -61.86
C MET A 22 -13.34 -8.67 -61.22
N SER A 23 -13.93 -9.60 -61.98
CA SER A 23 -14.84 -10.61 -61.45
C SER A 23 -14.15 -11.54 -60.45
N GLU A 24 -12.92 -11.98 -60.73
CA GLU A 24 -12.13 -12.81 -59.82
C GLU A 24 -11.74 -12.06 -58.55
N GLN A 25 -11.33 -10.79 -58.67
CA GLN A 25 -11.05 -9.94 -57.52
C GLN A 25 -12.29 -9.71 -56.66
N LYS A 26 -13.46 -9.49 -57.28
CA LYS A 26 -14.73 -9.35 -56.58
C LYS A 26 -15.05 -10.61 -55.78
N ALA A 27 -14.95 -11.79 -56.37
CA ALA A 27 -15.19 -13.06 -55.67
C ALA A 27 -14.24 -13.26 -54.48
N THR A 28 -12.97 -12.87 -54.64
CA THR A 28 -11.97 -12.94 -53.56
C THR A 28 -12.32 -11.99 -52.40
N LEU A 29 -12.81 -10.78 -52.71
CA LEU A 29 -13.25 -9.82 -51.70
C LEU A 29 -14.50 -10.28 -50.96
N GLU A 30 -15.47 -10.86 -51.67
CA GLU A 30 -16.69 -11.43 -51.06
C GLU A 30 -16.33 -12.53 -50.06
N GLN A 31 -15.41 -13.43 -50.41
CA GLN A 31 -14.93 -14.47 -49.49
C GLN A 31 -14.26 -13.90 -48.23
N ARG A 32 -13.47 -12.83 -48.37
CA ARG A 32 -12.86 -12.14 -47.20
C ARG A 32 -13.90 -11.48 -46.32
N VAL A 33 -14.96 -10.89 -46.89
CA VAL A 33 -16.05 -10.27 -46.12
C VAL A 33 -16.76 -11.32 -45.26
N ASP A 34 -17.01 -12.50 -45.81
CA ASP A 34 -17.61 -13.61 -45.05
C ASP A 34 -16.71 -14.09 -43.91
N GLU A 35 -15.40 -14.21 -44.16
CA GLU A 35 -14.42 -14.60 -43.14
C GLU A 35 -14.37 -13.58 -41.99
N TYR A 36 -14.29 -12.28 -42.30
CA TYR A 36 -14.35 -11.23 -41.28
C TYR A 36 -15.69 -11.23 -40.52
N GLY A 37 -16.81 -11.51 -41.21
CA GLY A 37 -18.11 -11.66 -40.57
C GLY A 37 -18.14 -12.76 -39.51
N GLY A 38 -17.51 -13.91 -39.78
CA GLY A 38 -17.35 -14.99 -38.81
C GLY A 38 -16.50 -14.62 -37.60
N ILE A 39 -15.41 -13.88 -37.82
CA ILE A 39 -14.52 -13.42 -36.75
C ILE A 39 -15.25 -12.42 -35.84
N VAL A 40 -15.95 -11.44 -36.42
CA VAL A 40 -16.70 -10.43 -35.66
C VAL A 40 -17.73 -11.09 -34.76
N LYS A 41 -18.52 -12.03 -35.29
CA LYS A 41 -19.51 -12.77 -34.51
C LYS A 41 -18.89 -13.51 -33.32
N THR A 42 -17.75 -14.17 -33.54
CA THR A 42 -17.00 -14.84 -32.47
C THR A 42 -16.51 -13.87 -31.39
N LEU A 43 -16.08 -12.67 -31.78
CA LEU A 43 -15.65 -11.63 -30.85
C LEU A 43 -16.83 -11.06 -30.06
N GLU A 44 -17.98 -10.86 -30.69
CA GLU A 44 -19.21 -10.42 -30.03
C GLU A 44 -19.67 -11.42 -28.96
N ASP A 45 -19.65 -12.72 -29.28
CA ASP A 45 -20.01 -13.79 -28.33
C ASP A 45 -19.04 -13.82 -27.12
N LYS A 46 -17.73 -13.69 -27.37
CA LYS A 46 -16.72 -13.59 -26.31
C LYS A 46 -16.89 -12.34 -25.45
N LEU A 47 -17.22 -11.21 -26.07
CA LEU A 47 -17.47 -9.96 -25.36
C LEU A 47 -18.72 -10.07 -24.47
N ALA A 48 -19.79 -10.71 -24.96
CA ALA A 48 -20.99 -10.97 -24.18
C ALA A 48 -20.70 -11.89 -22.98
N ALA A 49 -19.94 -12.97 -23.18
CA ALA A 49 -19.52 -13.87 -22.11
C ALA A 49 -18.68 -13.16 -21.04
N SER A 50 -17.70 -12.35 -21.46
CA SER A 50 -16.85 -11.57 -20.55
C SER A 50 -17.64 -10.54 -19.74
N LYS A 51 -18.60 -9.83 -20.38
CA LYS A 51 -19.51 -8.89 -19.69
C LYS A 51 -20.34 -9.59 -18.60
N SER A 52 -20.87 -10.78 -18.90
CA SER A 52 -21.62 -11.58 -17.92
C SER A 52 -20.74 -11.98 -16.73
N LEU A 53 -19.51 -12.42 -16.99
CA LEU A 53 -18.56 -12.79 -15.94
C LEU A 53 -18.21 -11.61 -15.03
N ILE A 54 -17.93 -10.43 -15.60
CA ILE A 54 -17.64 -9.21 -14.83
C ILE A 54 -18.83 -8.85 -13.94
N HIS A 55 -20.05 -8.93 -14.46
CA HIS A 55 -21.25 -8.65 -13.66
C HIS A 55 -21.41 -9.62 -12.49
N SER A 56 -21.14 -10.92 -12.71
CA SER A 56 -21.15 -11.92 -11.63
C SER A 56 -20.11 -11.62 -10.56
N GLN A 57 -18.88 -11.28 -10.96
CA GLN A 57 -17.81 -10.95 -10.02
C GLN A 57 -18.11 -9.68 -9.21
N GLN A 58 -18.69 -8.66 -9.85
CA GLN A 58 -19.13 -7.44 -9.16
C GLN A 58 -20.20 -7.74 -8.11
N LEU A 59 -21.16 -8.62 -8.42
CA LEU A 59 -22.20 -9.02 -7.47
C LEU A 59 -21.61 -9.77 -6.27
N GLU A 60 -20.65 -10.65 -6.51
CA GLU A 60 -19.94 -11.38 -5.45
C GLU A 60 -19.12 -10.44 -4.56
N TYR A 61 -18.43 -9.46 -5.18
CA TYR A 61 -17.70 -8.44 -4.45
C TYR A 61 -18.60 -7.60 -3.53
N GLU A 62 -19.76 -7.15 -4.02
CA GLU A 62 -20.71 -6.39 -3.19
C GLU A 62 -21.30 -7.24 -2.06
N LYS A 63 -21.54 -8.54 -2.27
CA LYS A 63 -21.96 -9.46 -1.20
C LYS A 63 -20.89 -9.58 -0.11
N LEU A 64 -19.64 -9.85 -0.49
CA LEU A 64 -18.52 -9.95 0.46
C LEU A 64 -18.27 -8.64 1.22
N LYS A 65 -18.39 -7.51 0.52
CA LYS A 65 -18.29 -6.19 1.14
C LYS A 65 -19.39 -5.96 2.17
N HIS A 66 -20.64 -6.33 1.85
CA HIS A 66 -21.75 -6.24 2.79
C HIS A 66 -21.55 -7.15 4.01
N GLU A 67 -21.09 -8.38 3.81
CA GLU A 67 -20.79 -9.32 4.90
C GLU A 67 -19.68 -8.76 5.81
N ARG A 68 -18.59 -8.25 5.25
CA ARG A 68 -17.53 -7.56 6.01
C ARG A 68 -18.06 -6.40 6.83
N ASP A 69 -18.93 -5.57 6.25
CA ASP A 69 -19.48 -4.40 6.93
C ASP A 69 -20.45 -4.79 8.07
N ASN A 70 -21.15 -5.92 7.93
CA ASN A 70 -21.96 -6.49 9.02
C ASN A 70 -21.08 -7.03 10.15
N VAL A 71 -20.02 -7.78 9.83
CA VAL A 71 -19.05 -8.26 10.85
C VAL A 71 -18.41 -7.08 11.59
N LEU A 72 -18.07 -5.99 10.88
CA LEU A 72 -17.54 -4.78 11.52
C LEU A 72 -18.54 -4.16 12.52
N LYS A 73 -19.83 -4.12 12.18
CA LYS A 73 -20.88 -3.65 13.10
C LYS A 73 -21.02 -4.56 14.31
N ASP A 74 -20.99 -5.88 14.13
CA ASP A 74 -21.08 -6.85 15.22
C ASP A 74 -19.88 -6.70 16.17
N VAL A 75 -18.67 -6.48 15.61
CA VAL A 75 -17.46 -6.20 16.38
C VAL A 75 -17.59 -4.90 17.17
N ASP A 76 -18.10 -3.82 16.58
CA ASP A 76 -18.34 -2.56 17.28
C ASP A 76 -19.38 -2.71 18.41
N GLU A 77 -20.43 -3.50 18.18
CA GLU A 77 -21.47 -3.78 19.17
C GLU A 77 -20.94 -4.62 20.34
N LEU A 78 -20.11 -5.63 20.05
CA LEU A 78 -19.35 -6.40 21.06
C LEU A 78 -18.41 -5.51 21.89
N HIS A 79 -17.70 -4.57 21.26
CA HIS A 79 -16.86 -3.61 21.99
C HIS A 79 -17.68 -2.71 22.92
N LYS A 80 -18.89 -2.34 22.51
CA LYS A 80 -19.80 -1.52 23.30
C LYS A 80 -20.38 -2.27 24.51
N GLU A 81 -20.62 -3.57 24.39
CA GLU A 81 -21.05 -4.44 25.50
C GLU A 81 -19.91 -4.78 26.46
N ILE A 82 -18.68 -4.96 25.96
CA ILE A 82 -17.47 -5.10 26.80
C ILE A 82 -17.24 -3.82 27.64
N GLY A 83 -17.59 -2.65 27.12
CA GLY A 83 -17.53 -1.37 27.84
C GLY A 83 -18.49 -1.24 29.04
N LYS A 84 -19.47 -2.15 29.21
CA LYS A 84 -20.48 -2.08 30.29
C LYS A 84 -20.17 -2.97 31.50
N THR A 85 -19.24 -3.94 31.41
CA THR A 85 -19.04 -4.95 32.48
C THR A 85 -17.71 -4.89 33.23
N VAL A 86 -16.81 -3.97 32.90
CA VAL A 86 -15.67 -3.62 33.76
C VAL A 86 -15.34 -2.14 33.53
N PRO A 87 -15.27 -1.28 34.56
CA PRO A 87 -14.60 0.02 34.42
C PRO A 87 -13.09 -0.24 34.30
N CYS A 88 -12.66 -0.71 33.14
CA CYS A 88 -11.28 -0.61 32.72
C CYS A 88 -11.28 0.52 31.69
N PRO A 89 -10.87 1.75 32.05
CA PRO A 89 -10.81 2.84 31.08
C PRO A 89 -9.91 2.37 29.95
N SER A 90 -10.52 2.25 28.77
CA SER A 90 -9.93 2.16 27.45
C SER A 90 -8.46 2.58 27.46
N LEU A 91 -7.59 1.57 27.50
CA LEU A 91 -6.15 1.70 27.47
C LEU A 91 -5.68 2.03 26.04
N THR A 92 -6.40 2.89 25.33
CA THR A 92 -6.01 3.40 24.02
C THR A 92 -5.36 4.75 24.26
N TRP A 93 -4.06 4.74 24.57
CA TRP A 93 -3.26 5.97 24.70
C TRP A 93 -2.88 6.59 23.35
N ASN A 94 -3.74 6.40 22.33
CA ASN A 94 -3.57 6.95 21.01
C ASN A 94 -4.46 8.20 20.90
N THR A 95 -3.83 9.36 20.76
CA THR A 95 -4.53 10.61 20.47
C THR A 95 -4.84 10.68 18.98
N GLU A 96 -6.10 10.89 18.61
CA GLU A 96 -6.44 11.20 17.22
C GLU A 96 -6.03 12.65 16.92
N PHE A 97 -5.23 12.83 15.87
CA PHE A 97 -4.76 14.10 15.35
C PHE A 97 -5.43 14.40 14.00
N SER A 98 -5.78 15.65 13.78
CA SER A 98 -6.32 16.12 12.51
C SER A 98 -5.23 16.26 11.43
N LEU A 99 -5.60 16.14 10.16
CA LEU A 99 -4.66 16.40 9.05
C LEU A 99 -4.06 17.81 9.14
N SER A 100 -4.85 18.80 9.56
CA SER A 100 -4.38 20.18 9.74
C SER A 100 -3.29 20.31 10.81
N GLU A 101 -3.41 19.59 11.93
CA GLU A 101 -2.35 19.55 12.95
C GLU A 101 -1.05 18.97 12.39
N LEU A 102 -1.14 17.89 11.61
CA LEU A 102 0.02 17.25 10.99
C LEU A 102 0.68 18.18 9.96
N GLN A 103 -0.12 18.87 9.14
CA GLN A 103 0.36 19.85 8.19
C GLN A 103 1.10 21.01 8.88
N LEU A 104 0.50 21.60 9.92
CA LEU A 104 1.14 22.67 10.69
C LEU A 104 2.45 22.20 11.34
N ALA A 105 2.44 21.00 11.94
CA ALA A 105 3.62 20.44 12.61
C ALA A 105 4.79 20.19 11.65
N THR A 106 4.52 19.93 10.38
CA THR A 106 5.51 19.53 9.36
C THR A 106 5.76 20.61 8.30
N GLN A 107 5.22 21.82 8.49
CA GLN A 107 5.27 22.90 7.50
C GLN A 107 4.74 22.44 6.12
N ASN A 108 3.54 21.87 6.12
CA ASN A 108 2.89 21.25 4.97
C ASN A 108 3.71 20.11 4.35
N PHE A 109 4.24 19.20 5.18
CA PHE A 109 5.07 18.07 4.76
C PHE A 109 6.28 18.48 3.92
N SER A 110 6.91 19.61 4.29
CA SER A 110 8.11 20.14 3.62
C SER A 110 9.26 19.12 3.61
N ASP A 111 10.01 19.07 2.51
CA ASP A 111 11.21 18.22 2.41
C ASP A 111 12.28 18.61 3.44
N THR A 112 12.29 19.85 3.93
CA THR A 112 13.19 20.29 5.03
C THR A 112 12.90 19.59 6.35
N MET A 113 11.67 19.11 6.54
CA MET A 113 11.24 18.38 7.73
C MET A 113 11.33 16.86 7.52
N LYS A 114 11.67 16.39 6.32
CA LYS A 114 11.73 14.96 6.00
C LYS A 114 12.94 14.32 6.67
N VAL A 115 12.66 13.25 7.42
CA VAL A 115 13.68 12.42 8.09
C VAL A 115 14.07 11.24 7.21
N GLY A 116 13.11 10.67 6.48
CA GLY A 116 13.38 9.54 5.60
C GLY A 116 12.19 9.16 4.73
N GLU A 117 12.45 8.32 3.73
CA GLU A 117 11.43 7.72 2.87
C GLU A 117 11.83 6.29 2.51
N GLY A 118 10.86 5.39 2.52
CA GLY A 118 11.07 3.98 2.14
C GLY A 118 9.79 3.34 1.62
N GLY A 119 9.80 2.01 1.52
CA GLY A 119 8.66 1.22 1.03
C GLY A 119 7.37 1.44 1.83
N PHE A 120 7.49 1.78 3.12
CA PHE A 120 6.38 1.99 4.04
C PHE A 120 5.86 3.43 4.07
N GLY A 121 6.45 4.35 3.30
CA GLY A 121 6.04 5.74 3.24
C GLY A 121 7.12 6.73 3.67
N ARG A 122 6.68 7.92 4.08
CA ARG A 122 7.55 9.06 4.38
C ARG A 122 7.50 9.39 5.86
N VAL A 123 8.62 9.73 6.45
CA VAL A 123 8.71 10.14 7.86
C VAL A 123 9.16 11.58 7.93
N TYR A 124 8.42 12.40 8.66
CA TYR A 124 8.69 13.80 8.88
C TYR A 124 8.94 14.06 10.36
N ARG A 125 9.90 14.93 10.66
CA ARG A 125 10.02 15.55 11.97
C ARG A 125 8.94 16.61 12.08
N GLY A 126 8.34 16.75 13.25
CA GLY A 126 7.38 17.81 13.50
C GLY A 126 7.36 18.26 14.94
N SER A 127 6.62 19.34 15.20
CA SER A 127 6.27 19.75 16.56
C SER A 127 4.75 19.72 16.72
N LEU A 128 4.25 18.80 17.54
CA LEU A 128 2.83 18.69 17.88
C LEU A 128 2.66 19.02 19.37
N ARG A 129 1.85 20.02 19.68
CA ARG A 129 1.51 20.41 21.07
C ARG A 129 2.76 20.56 21.95
N ASN A 130 3.76 21.28 21.43
CA ASN A 130 5.07 21.53 22.07
C ASN A 130 5.94 20.27 22.30
N THR A 131 5.58 19.14 21.69
CA THR A 131 6.36 17.91 21.73
C THR A 131 7.02 17.69 20.37
N THR A 132 8.30 17.32 20.34
CA THR A 132 8.96 16.94 19.08
C THR A 132 8.55 15.52 18.72
N VAL A 133 8.07 15.32 17.50
CA VAL A 133 7.45 14.06 17.05
C VAL A 133 8.05 13.57 15.73
N ALA A 134 7.94 12.27 15.48
CA ALA A 134 8.13 11.67 14.17
C ALA A 134 6.77 11.28 13.59
N ILE A 135 6.43 11.83 12.42
CA ILE A 135 5.15 11.63 11.74
C ILE A 135 5.40 10.76 10.50
N LYS A 136 4.95 9.51 10.56
CA LYS A 136 5.03 8.54 9.45
C LYS A 136 3.74 8.60 8.64
N MET A 137 3.85 9.06 7.40
CA MET A 137 2.76 9.07 6.42
C MET A 137 2.82 7.80 5.60
N LEU A 138 1.84 6.91 5.78
CA LEU A 138 1.76 5.65 5.04
C LEU A 138 1.29 5.90 3.60
N ARG A 139 1.72 5.02 2.68
CA ARG A 139 1.29 5.06 1.28
C ARG A 139 -0.16 4.59 1.17
N THR A 140 -1.07 5.50 0.84
CA THR A 140 -2.52 5.23 0.76
C THR A 140 -2.98 4.55 -0.55
N HIS A 141 -2.09 4.39 -1.54
CA HIS A 141 -2.46 3.94 -2.89
C HIS A 141 -2.72 2.43 -3.02
N ASN A 142 -2.39 1.61 -2.02
CA ASN A 142 -2.61 0.16 -2.05
C ASN A 142 -3.43 -0.29 -0.83
N LEU A 143 -4.29 -1.30 -0.99
CA LEU A 143 -5.08 -1.92 0.11
C LEU A 143 -4.20 -2.33 1.30
N GLN A 144 -2.95 -2.68 1.03
CA GLN A 144 -1.92 -3.04 2.00
C GLN A 144 -1.56 -1.89 2.97
N GLY A 145 -1.61 -0.63 2.54
CA GLY A 145 -1.28 0.52 3.38
C GLY A 145 -2.34 0.78 4.46
N GLN A 146 -3.62 0.59 4.12
CA GLN A 146 -4.71 0.72 5.09
C GLN A 146 -4.75 -0.43 6.10
N SER A 147 -4.45 -1.66 5.67
CA SER A 147 -4.36 -2.79 6.60
C SER A 147 -3.17 -2.61 7.55
N GLN A 148 -2.01 -2.16 7.06
CA GLN A 148 -0.85 -1.81 7.88
C GLN A 148 -1.17 -0.69 8.88
N PHE A 149 -1.83 0.39 8.45
CA PHE A 149 -2.24 1.47 9.34
C PHE A 149 -3.10 0.96 10.51
N ARG A 150 -4.17 0.22 10.20
CA ARG A 150 -5.09 -0.31 11.21
C ARG A 150 -4.39 -1.26 12.16
N GLN A 151 -3.55 -2.15 11.63
CA GLN A 151 -2.80 -3.11 12.44
C GLN A 151 -1.81 -2.40 13.37
N GLU A 152 -1.04 -1.44 12.87
CA GLU A 152 -0.10 -0.66 13.67
C GLU A 152 -0.83 0.12 14.78
N VAL A 153 -1.96 0.78 14.48
CA VAL A 153 -2.76 1.48 15.49
C VAL A 153 -3.29 0.52 16.55
N VAL A 154 -3.88 -0.61 16.16
CA VAL A 154 -4.48 -1.58 17.09
C VAL A 154 -3.42 -2.19 18.02
N VAL A 155 -2.26 -2.55 17.49
CA VAL A 155 -1.20 -3.20 18.27
C VAL A 155 -0.42 -2.19 19.11
N LEU A 156 0.11 -1.13 18.50
CA LEU A 156 1.01 -0.20 19.17
C LEU A 156 0.28 0.74 20.15
N SER A 157 -1.03 0.92 20.01
CA SER A 157 -1.82 1.64 21.02
C SER A 157 -1.90 0.90 22.37
N ARG A 158 -1.61 -0.40 22.42
CA ARG A 158 -1.75 -1.26 23.61
C ARG A 158 -0.41 -1.65 24.23
N VAL A 159 0.69 -1.25 23.62
CA VAL A 159 2.04 -1.71 23.94
C VAL A 159 2.86 -0.51 24.43
N ARG A 160 3.41 -0.63 25.63
CA ARG A 160 4.32 0.35 26.24
C ARG A 160 5.45 -0.39 26.92
N HIS A 161 6.67 -0.14 26.47
CA HIS A 161 7.88 -0.71 27.05
C HIS A 161 8.98 0.33 26.89
N PRO A 162 9.92 0.45 27.83
CA PRO A 162 11.02 1.39 27.70
C PRO A 162 11.74 1.22 26.34
N ASN A 163 12.14 0.00 26.00
CA ASN A 163 12.84 -0.29 24.75
C ASN A 163 11.89 -0.49 23.54
N LEU A 164 10.80 0.29 23.46
CA LEU A 164 9.90 0.34 22.31
C LEU A 164 9.48 1.78 22.05
N VAL A 165 9.41 2.17 20.76
CA VAL A 165 8.92 3.50 20.40
C VAL A 165 7.47 3.63 20.78
N MET A 166 7.17 4.72 21.46
CA MET A 166 5.83 5.07 21.83
C MET A 166 5.05 5.65 20.65
N LEU A 167 4.01 4.93 20.21
CA LEU A 167 2.95 5.54 19.39
C LEU A 167 2.15 6.50 20.28
N MET A 168 2.26 7.79 19.99
CA MET A 168 1.55 8.87 20.71
C MET A 168 0.17 9.13 20.12
N GLY A 169 0.00 8.88 18.81
CA GLY A 169 -1.29 9.02 18.18
C GLY A 169 -1.33 8.65 16.71
N SER A 170 -2.47 8.86 16.08
CA SER A 170 -2.69 8.64 14.66
C SER A 170 -3.55 9.72 14.03
N CYS A 171 -3.55 9.78 12.70
CA CYS A 171 -4.43 10.61 11.89
C CYS A 171 -5.07 9.71 10.83
N SER A 172 -6.33 9.36 11.03
CA SER A 172 -7.08 8.46 10.16
C SER A 172 -7.33 9.07 8.78
N GLU A 173 -7.53 10.40 8.71
CA GLU A 173 -7.76 11.14 7.47
C GLU A 173 -6.63 10.94 6.44
N ALA A 174 -5.39 10.81 6.94
CA ALA A 174 -4.19 10.78 6.10
C ALA A 174 -3.36 9.50 6.28
N SER A 175 -3.88 8.51 7.01
CA SER A 175 -3.12 7.30 7.41
C SER A 175 -1.76 7.64 8.01
N GLY A 176 -1.75 8.65 8.88
CA GLY A 176 -0.55 9.17 9.55
C GLY A 176 -0.37 8.57 10.94
N LEU A 177 0.85 8.19 11.30
CA LEU A 177 1.20 7.68 12.62
C LEU A 177 2.18 8.64 13.30
N VAL A 178 1.89 8.98 14.56
CA VAL A 178 2.65 9.96 15.33
C VAL A 178 3.40 9.24 16.45
N TYR A 179 4.72 9.25 16.37
CA TYR A 179 5.61 8.65 17.36
C TYR A 179 6.43 9.70 18.08
N GLU A 180 6.96 9.33 19.24
CA GLU A 180 8.03 10.12 19.85
C GLU A 180 9.22 10.28 18.88
N PHE A 181 9.84 11.46 18.86
CA PHE A 181 11.00 11.71 18.02
C PHE A 181 12.28 11.26 18.72
N LEU A 182 13.13 10.53 18.00
CA LEU A 182 14.41 10.06 18.50
C LEU A 182 15.57 10.73 17.75
N PRO A 183 16.40 11.53 18.42
CA PRO A 183 17.33 12.43 17.75
C PRO A 183 18.61 11.76 17.21
N ASN A 184 18.95 10.52 17.59
CA ASN A 184 20.26 9.93 17.27
C ASN A 184 20.22 8.91 16.11
N GLY A 185 19.24 9.06 15.22
CA GLY A 185 19.17 8.27 13.99
C GLY A 185 19.03 6.77 14.25
N SER A 186 19.39 5.98 13.23
CA SER A 186 19.32 4.53 13.28
C SER A 186 20.59 3.89 13.85
N LEU A 187 20.47 2.64 14.30
CA LEU A 187 21.59 1.81 14.75
C LEU A 187 22.48 1.47 13.55
N GLU A 188 21.92 1.41 12.34
CA GLU A 188 22.70 1.25 11.11
C GLU A 188 23.64 2.44 10.91
N ASP A 189 23.14 3.68 10.97
CA ASP A 189 23.92 4.92 10.87
C ASP A 189 25.04 4.90 11.92
N ARG A 190 24.70 4.42 13.13
CA ARG A 190 25.62 4.39 14.26
C ARG A 190 26.68 3.30 14.14
N LEU A 191 26.35 2.14 13.59
CA LEU A 191 27.27 1.05 13.30
C LEU A 191 28.20 1.41 12.12
N ALA A 192 27.67 2.13 11.14
CA ALA A 192 28.42 2.69 10.01
C ALA A 192 29.33 3.86 10.41
N CYS A 193 29.24 4.33 11.66
CA CYS A 193 29.99 5.51 12.16
C CYS A 193 29.72 6.77 11.31
N GLU A 194 28.48 6.91 10.84
CA GLU A 194 28.06 8.06 10.05
C GLU A 194 28.23 9.35 10.85
N ASN A 195 28.44 10.48 10.15
CA ASN A 195 28.73 11.80 10.74
C ASN A 195 29.94 11.81 11.69
N ASN A 196 30.93 10.96 11.43
CA ASN A 196 32.15 10.80 12.25
C ASN A 196 31.84 10.42 13.71
N THR A 197 30.75 9.69 13.95
CA THR A 197 30.43 9.19 15.29
C THR A 197 31.45 8.10 15.70
N PRO A 198 31.96 8.10 16.94
CA PRO A 198 33.01 7.15 17.36
C PRO A 198 32.48 5.71 17.34
N PRO A 199 33.25 4.66 17.05
CA PRO A 199 32.72 3.30 17.04
C PRO A 199 32.04 2.90 18.36
N LEU A 200 30.91 2.18 18.28
CA LEU A 200 30.24 1.66 19.48
C LEU A 200 31.15 0.65 20.20
N THR A 201 31.39 0.89 21.49
CA THR A 201 32.16 -0.04 22.33
C THR A 201 31.41 -1.35 22.51
N TRP A 202 32.14 -2.41 22.84
CA TRP A 202 31.54 -3.72 23.10
C TRP A 202 30.47 -3.66 24.19
N GLN A 203 30.75 -2.94 25.28
CA GLN A 203 29.80 -2.76 26.39
C GLN A 203 28.48 -2.13 25.91
N VAL A 204 28.54 -1.13 25.03
CA VAL A 204 27.33 -0.49 24.49
C VAL A 204 26.58 -1.45 23.57
N ARG A 205 27.28 -2.23 22.74
CA ARG A 205 26.65 -3.25 21.86
C ARG A 205 25.93 -4.32 22.67
N THR A 206 26.54 -4.84 23.72
CA THR A 206 25.92 -5.85 24.60
C THR A 206 24.68 -5.29 25.30
N ARG A 207 24.73 -4.03 25.73
CA ARG A 207 23.55 -3.34 26.28
C ARG A 207 22.43 -3.25 25.26
N ILE A 208 22.72 -2.79 24.05
CA ILE A 208 21.76 -2.70 22.93
C ILE A 208 21.09 -4.05 22.68
N ILE A 209 21.87 -5.14 22.64
CA ILE A 209 21.32 -6.50 22.47
C ILE A 209 20.38 -6.88 23.61
N GLY A 210 20.77 -6.61 24.87
CA GLY A 210 19.92 -6.87 26.03
C GLY A 210 18.60 -6.10 25.99
N GLU A 211 18.64 -4.84 25.56
CA GLU A 211 17.46 -3.99 25.37
C GLU A 211 16.52 -4.52 24.28
N ILE A 212 17.07 -4.99 23.14
CA ILE A 212 16.30 -5.66 22.08
C ILE A 212 15.62 -6.91 22.64
N CYS A 213 16.37 -7.77 23.34
CA CYS A 213 15.83 -8.99 23.92
C CYS A 213 14.69 -8.67 24.91
N SER A 214 14.84 -7.64 25.75
CA SER A 214 13.79 -7.22 26.68
C SER A 214 12.50 -6.82 25.94
N ALA A 215 12.62 -5.99 24.90
CA ALA A 215 11.49 -5.58 24.09
C ALA A 215 10.80 -6.75 23.39
N LEU A 216 11.58 -7.67 22.81
CA LEU A 216 11.05 -8.85 22.13
C LEU A 216 10.35 -9.81 23.09
N VAL A 217 10.93 -10.05 24.27
CA VAL A 217 10.29 -10.86 25.33
C VAL A 217 8.95 -10.24 25.72
N PHE A 218 8.90 -8.92 25.89
CA PHE A 218 7.66 -8.22 26.20
C PHE A 218 6.60 -8.38 25.09
N LEU A 219 6.97 -8.14 23.83
CA LEU A 219 6.07 -8.28 22.68
C LEU A 219 5.54 -9.72 22.55
N HIS A 220 6.41 -10.72 22.68
CA HIS A 220 6.02 -12.13 22.60
C HIS A 220 5.19 -12.61 23.81
N SER A 221 5.32 -11.95 24.96
CA SER A 221 4.54 -12.25 26.16
C SER A 221 3.17 -11.57 26.17
N THR A 222 2.90 -10.68 25.22
CA THR A 222 1.63 -9.94 25.13
C THR A 222 0.47 -10.91 24.86
N LYS A 223 -0.66 -10.69 25.54
CA LYS A 223 -1.89 -11.49 25.44
C LYS A 223 -3.06 -10.61 24.96
N PRO A 224 -4.09 -11.17 24.28
CA PRO A 224 -4.33 -12.60 24.01
C PRO A 224 -3.43 -13.19 22.92
N HIS A 225 -2.91 -12.37 22.01
CA HIS A 225 -2.06 -12.80 20.91
C HIS A 225 -0.65 -12.20 21.06
N PRO A 226 0.40 -13.03 21.04
CA PRO A 226 1.78 -12.57 20.95
C PRO A 226 1.99 -11.64 19.76
N VAL A 227 2.73 -10.55 19.97
CA VAL A 227 3.08 -9.61 18.88
C VAL A 227 4.42 -10.04 18.29
N ILE A 228 4.41 -10.50 17.04
CA ILE A 228 5.64 -10.88 16.31
C ILE A 228 6.11 -9.68 15.50
N HIS A 229 7.34 -9.21 15.70
CA HIS A 229 7.82 -7.98 15.05
C HIS A 229 7.82 -8.00 13.51
N GLY A 230 8.28 -9.09 12.90
CA GLY A 230 8.24 -9.28 11.44
C GLY A 230 9.39 -8.67 10.61
N ASP A 231 10.06 -7.60 11.05
CA ASP A 231 11.11 -6.92 10.25
C ASP A 231 12.27 -6.39 11.12
N LEU A 232 12.85 -7.26 11.96
CA LEU A 232 13.95 -6.87 12.85
C LEU A 232 15.25 -6.74 12.05
N LYS A 233 15.67 -5.49 11.79
CA LYS A 233 16.94 -5.15 11.12
C LYS A 233 17.55 -3.88 11.72
N PRO A 234 18.88 -3.66 11.61
CA PRO A 234 19.54 -2.47 12.17
C PRO A 234 18.93 -1.14 11.72
N ALA A 235 18.45 -1.05 10.47
CA ALA A 235 17.74 0.11 9.92
C ALA A 235 16.45 0.46 10.69
N ASN A 236 15.82 -0.53 11.33
CA ASN A 236 14.57 -0.38 12.09
C ASN A 236 14.81 -0.25 13.60
N SER A 237 16.08 -0.08 14.02
CA SER A 237 16.49 0.13 15.40
C SER A 237 17.06 1.53 15.59
N LEU A 238 16.24 2.52 16.00
CA LEU A 238 16.68 3.88 16.35
C LEU A 238 17.27 3.99 17.78
N MET A 239 18.13 5.00 18.02
CA MET A 239 18.87 5.23 19.28
C MET A 239 18.47 6.53 20.03
N PRO A 240 18.36 6.50 21.38
CA PRO A 240 18.48 7.68 22.25
C PRO A 240 19.77 7.68 23.09
N ILE A 241 20.43 8.85 23.22
CA ILE A 241 21.56 9.10 24.13
C ILE A 241 20.99 9.58 25.48
N LEU A 242 21.56 9.04 26.56
CA LEU A 242 21.39 9.31 28.01
C LEU A 242 20.29 8.55 28.79
N SER A 243 19.42 7.80 28.16
CA SER A 243 18.74 6.68 28.80
C SER A 243 18.57 5.59 27.77
N ALA A 244 18.97 4.37 28.11
CA ALA A 244 18.54 3.12 27.46
C ALA A 244 17.15 3.32 26.87
N ASN A 245 16.93 2.95 25.60
CA ASN A 245 15.64 2.66 24.96
C ASN A 245 15.82 2.56 23.43
N LEU A 246 16.37 1.44 22.95
CA LEU A 246 16.39 1.09 21.53
C LEU A 246 14.98 0.77 20.98
N VAL A 247 14.76 1.12 19.73
CA VAL A 247 13.51 1.03 18.97
C VAL A 247 13.30 -0.27 18.20
N ILE A 248 12.04 -0.62 18.07
CA ILE A 248 11.50 -1.63 17.16
C ILE A 248 10.39 -0.93 16.35
N LEU A 249 10.69 -0.48 15.12
CA LEU A 249 9.64 -0.02 14.20
C LEU A 249 8.88 -1.24 13.69
N ALA A 250 7.74 -1.53 14.33
CA ALA A 250 6.81 -2.56 13.91
C ALA A 250 6.45 -2.43 12.42
N SER A 251 7.07 -3.28 11.59
CA SER A 251 6.48 -3.67 10.30
C SER A 251 5.62 -4.90 10.56
N LEU A 252 4.49 -4.70 11.22
CA LEU A 252 3.51 -5.75 11.49
C LEU A 252 2.65 -5.99 10.24
N ALA A 253 3.18 -6.74 9.28
CA ALA A 253 2.41 -7.57 8.34
C ALA A 253 3.35 -8.30 7.38
N SER A 254 3.53 -9.60 7.62
CA SER A 254 3.51 -10.59 6.53
C SER A 254 2.09 -11.09 6.40
#